data_AF-A0A6S7KMJ9-F1
#
_entry.id   AF-A0A6S7KMJ9-F1
#
_cell.length_a   1.000
_cell.length_b   1.000
_cell.length_c   1.000
_cell.angle_alpha   90.00
_cell.angle_beta   90.00
_cell.angle_gamma   90.00
#
_symmetry.space_group_name_H-M   'P 1'
#
loop_
_entity.id
_entity.type
_entity.pdbx_description
1 polymer ?
#
loop_
_entity_poly.entity_id
_entity_poly.type
_entity_poly.pdbx_seq_one_letter_code
_entity_poly.pdbx_strand_id
1 'polypeptide(L)'
;VTGRPVPEIVESCVRFITKFGMDHQGIFRVPGSSTEINDMKEAFENGRDPLAGLNHWKDINAVAGVLRCYFRELEDPLFPRAYYQEFIDASRIYDSDEQARALNHVIKKLPDAVVVVMKYLFKFLFA
;
A
#
# COMPACT_ATOMS: atom_id res chain seq x y z
N VAL A 1 8.89 -9.88 -15.01
CA VAL A 1 8.15 -10.25 -13.79
C VAL A 1 9.18 -10.66 -12.73
N THR A 2 9.29 -9.93 -11.61
CA THR A 2 10.35 -10.10 -10.59
C THR A 2 10.19 -11.35 -9.72
N GLY A 3 9.21 -12.21 -10.00
CA GLY A 3 8.93 -13.44 -9.24
C GLY A 3 8.41 -13.21 -7.81
N ARG A 4 8.32 -11.96 -7.34
CA ARG A 4 7.86 -11.61 -6.00
C ARG A 4 6.33 -11.47 -5.96
N PRO A 5 5.64 -12.04 -4.96
CA PRO A 5 4.20 -11.87 -4.78
C PRO A 5 3.78 -10.43 -4.43
N VAL A 6 4.66 -9.67 -3.79
CA VAL A 6 4.46 -8.26 -3.41
C VAL A 6 5.62 -7.43 -4.01
N PRO A 7 5.35 -6.24 -4.58
CA PRO A 7 6.38 -5.35 -5.09
C PRO A 7 7.40 -4.94 -4.00
N GLU A 8 8.68 -4.89 -4.36
CA GLU A 8 9.78 -4.59 -3.41
C GLU A 8 9.61 -3.23 -2.73
N ILE A 9 9.17 -2.20 -3.47
CA ILE A 9 8.86 -0.87 -2.92
C ILE A 9 7.79 -0.94 -1.82
N VAL A 10 6.74 -1.75 -2.01
CA VAL A 10 5.67 -1.92 -1.02
C VAL A 10 6.21 -2.63 0.21
N GLU A 11 6.90 -3.74 0.00
CA GLU A 11 7.46 -4.56 1.09
C GLU A 11 8.48 -3.77 1.92
N SER A 12 9.39 -3.04 1.27
CA SER A 12 10.43 -2.29 1.96
C SER A 12 9.87 -1.10 2.74
N CYS A 13 8.96 -0.32 2.14
CA CYS A 13 8.26 0.76 2.85
C CYS A 13 7.47 0.23 4.06
N VAL A 14 6.68 -0.83 3.89
CA VAL A 14 5.90 -1.42 4.99
C VAL A 14 6.81 -1.91 6.11
N ARG A 15 7.86 -2.69 5.79
CA ARG A 15 8.83 -3.18 6.78
C ARG A 15 9.50 -2.04 7.53
N PHE A 16 9.88 -0.97 6.84
CA PHE A 16 10.50 0.20 7.46
C PHE A 16 9.54 0.92 8.41
N ILE A 17 8.29 1.13 7.98
CA ILE A 17 7.26 1.79 8.80
C ILE A 17 6.88 0.93 10.01
N THR A 18 6.72 -0.38 9.85
CA THR A 18 6.47 -1.27 10.99
C THR A 18 7.62 -1.27 12.00
N LYS A 19 8.86 -1.11 11.55
CA LYS A 19 10.04 -1.13 12.44
C LYS A 19 10.26 0.18 13.19
N PHE A 20 10.04 1.32 12.54
CA PHE A 20 10.44 2.63 13.07
C PHE A 20 9.30 3.63 13.23
N GLY A 21 8.14 3.33 12.64
CA GLY A 21 7.02 4.26 12.55
C GLY A 21 5.93 4.05 13.60
N MET A 22 5.79 2.90 14.23
CA MET A 22 4.58 2.60 15.02
C MET A 22 4.24 3.63 16.11
N ASP A 23 5.25 4.27 16.71
CA ASP A 23 5.07 5.33 17.73
C ASP A 23 5.08 6.76 17.16
N HIS A 24 5.30 6.94 15.86
CA HIS A 24 5.36 8.25 15.23
C HIS A 24 3.96 8.79 14.94
N GLN A 25 3.65 9.95 15.52
CA GLN A 25 2.34 10.55 15.41
C GLN A 25 2.00 10.97 13.98
N GLY A 26 0.83 10.55 13.49
CA GLY A 26 0.28 11.06 12.24
C GLY A 26 0.96 10.51 10.98
N ILE A 27 1.57 9.32 11.03
CA ILE A 27 1.97 8.62 9.81
C ILE A 27 0.75 8.48 8.88
N PHE A 28 0.99 8.66 7.58
CA PHE A 28 -0.05 8.77 6.56
C PHE A 28 -1.00 9.97 6.72
N ARG A 29 -0.79 10.88 7.67
CA ARG A 29 -1.54 12.15 7.75
C ARG A 29 -0.64 13.34 7.49
N VAL A 30 0.52 13.39 8.12
CA VAL A 30 1.53 14.43 7.93
C VAL A 30 2.26 14.17 6.61
N PRO A 31 2.38 15.17 5.71
CA PRO A 31 3.17 15.00 4.49
C PRO A 31 4.66 14.94 4.80
N GLY A 32 5.39 14.06 4.13
CA GLY A 32 6.85 14.06 4.13
C GLY A 32 7.43 14.99 3.06
N SER A 33 8.76 15.11 3.06
CA SER A 33 9.49 15.88 2.05
C SER A 33 9.24 15.35 0.62
N SER A 34 8.68 16.19 -0.25
CA SER A 34 8.44 15.84 -1.67
C SER A 34 9.72 15.47 -2.41
N THR A 35 10.84 16.13 -2.10
CA THR A 35 12.15 15.82 -2.66
C THR A 35 12.59 14.41 -2.26
N GLU A 36 12.52 14.08 -0.97
CA GLU A 36 12.92 12.74 -0.50
C GLU A 36 12.01 11.63 -1.04
N ILE A 37 10.70 11.91 -1.18
CA ILE A 37 9.76 10.96 -1.80
C ILE A 37 10.20 10.68 -3.25
N ASN A 38 10.48 11.71 -4.03
CA ASN A 38 10.87 11.54 -5.44
C ASN A 38 12.22 10.83 -5.56
N ASP A 39 13.22 11.21 -4.76
CA ASP A 39 14.54 10.57 -4.78
C ASP A 39 14.46 9.07 -4.43
N MET A 40 13.61 8.71 -3.43
CA MET A 40 13.40 7.31 -3.07
C MET A 40 12.67 6.54 -4.18
N LYS A 41 11.66 7.13 -4.82
CA LYS A 41 10.96 6.51 -5.94
C LYS A 41 11.91 6.24 -7.11
N GLU A 42 12.71 7.24 -7.48
CA GLU A 42 13.70 7.10 -8.56
C GLU A 42 14.73 6.00 -8.23
N ALA A 43 15.14 5.89 -6.96
CA ALA A 43 16.00 4.79 -6.53
C ALA A 43 15.33 3.42 -6.78
N PHE A 44 14.08 3.25 -6.36
CA PHE A 44 13.31 2.02 -6.59
C PHE A 44 13.11 1.70 -8.07
N GLU A 45 12.82 2.69 -8.91
CA GLU A 45 12.67 2.54 -10.37
C GLU A 45 13.97 2.07 -11.03
N ASN A 46 15.11 2.53 -10.51
CA ASN A 46 16.44 2.08 -10.92
C ASN A 46 16.86 0.73 -10.30
N GLY A 47 15.95 0.01 -9.64
CA GLY A 47 16.22 -1.29 -9.03
C GLY A 47 17.07 -1.24 -7.76
N ARG A 48 17.16 -0.07 -7.10
CA ARG A 48 17.85 0.11 -5.83
C ARG A 48 16.84 0.29 -4.71
N ASP A 49 17.03 -0.39 -3.58
CA ASP A 49 16.23 -0.16 -2.39
C ASP A 49 16.93 0.89 -1.49
N PRO A 50 16.47 2.15 -1.45
CA PRO A 50 17.07 3.21 -0.63
C PRO A 50 16.85 3.00 0.88
N LEU A 51 15.98 2.06 1.27
CA LEU A 51 15.69 1.70 2.66
C LEU A 51 16.48 0.48 3.13
N ALA A 52 17.12 -0.24 2.21
CA ALA A 52 17.94 -1.40 2.55
C ALA A 52 19.12 -0.98 3.44
N GLY A 53 19.26 -1.62 4.60
CA GLY A 53 20.34 -1.36 5.54
C GLY A 53 20.20 -0.10 6.39
N LEU A 54 19.12 0.69 6.21
CA LEU A 54 18.82 1.80 7.10
C LEU A 54 18.42 1.28 8.49
N ASN A 55 19.15 1.74 9.50
CA ASN A 55 18.95 1.36 10.91
C ASN A 55 18.43 2.51 11.78
N HIS A 56 18.08 3.65 11.18
CA HIS A 56 17.61 4.84 11.89
C HIS A 56 16.33 5.39 11.24
N TRP A 57 15.64 6.26 11.98
CA TRP A 57 14.50 7.02 11.49
C TRP A 57 14.99 8.03 10.42
N LYS A 58 14.90 7.67 9.14
CA LYS A 58 14.81 8.67 8.07
C LYS A 58 13.43 9.36 8.17
N ASP A 59 13.14 10.39 7.37
CA ASP A 59 11.79 10.99 7.34
C ASP A 59 10.74 9.91 7.05
N ILE A 60 10.10 9.42 8.12
CA ILE A 60 9.10 8.35 8.08
C ILE A 60 7.86 8.79 7.31
N ASN A 61 7.57 10.09 7.31
CA ASN A 61 6.47 10.66 6.54
C ASN A 61 6.81 10.63 5.04
N ALA A 62 8.08 10.78 4.67
CA ALA A 62 8.52 10.59 3.30
C ALA A 62 8.38 9.12 2.87
N VAL A 63 8.76 8.15 3.72
CA VAL A 63 8.57 6.72 3.41
C VAL A 63 7.08 6.36 3.26
N ALA A 64 6.22 6.88 4.15
CA ALA A 64 4.77 6.76 4.03
C ALA A 64 4.22 7.42 2.75
N GLY A 65 4.83 8.55 2.36
CA GLY A 65 4.57 9.25 1.11
C GLY A 65 4.90 8.40 -0.12
N VAL A 66 6.06 7.72 -0.12
CA VAL A 66 6.46 6.79 -1.21
C VAL A 66 5.43 5.68 -1.36
N LEU A 67 5.04 5.02 -0.26
CA LEU A 67 4.04 3.95 -0.29
C LEU A 67 2.70 4.43 -0.85
N ARG A 68 2.24 5.63 -0.44
CA ARG A 68 1.03 6.24 -1.00
C ARG A 68 1.15 6.55 -2.49
N CYS A 69 2.26 7.15 -2.90
CA CYS A 69 2.47 7.53 -4.30
C CYS A 69 2.48 6.30 -5.20
N TYR A 70 3.12 5.21 -4.76
CA TYR A 70 3.14 3.94 -5.49
C TYR A 70 1.72 3.47 -5.87
N PHE A 71 0.81 3.36 -4.90
CA PHE A 71 -0.56 2.92 -5.19
C PHE A 71 -1.38 3.90 -6.02
N ARG A 72 -1.12 5.21 -5.88
CA ARG A 72 -1.81 6.25 -6.64
C ARG A 72 -1.40 6.25 -8.11
N GLU A 73 -0.17 5.85 -8.41
CA GLU A 73 0.42 5.92 -9.74
C GLU A 73 0.36 4.60 -10.52
N LEU A 74 -0.24 3.56 -9.96
CA LEU A 74 -0.54 2.33 -10.69
C LEU A 74 -1.42 2.63 -11.92
N GLU A 75 -1.16 1.95 -13.03
CA GLU A 75 -1.95 2.05 -14.26
C GLU A 75 -3.43 1.74 -14.00
N ASP A 76 -3.69 0.65 -13.27
CA ASP A 76 -4.99 0.34 -12.69
C ASP A 76 -4.87 0.39 -11.15
N PRO A 77 -5.72 1.17 -10.45
CA PRO A 77 -5.69 1.26 -9.00
C PRO A 77 -5.84 -0.09 -8.30
N LEU A 78 -5.40 -0.14 -7.03
CA LEU A 78 -5.52 -1.33 -6.18
C LEU A 78 -6.97 -1.86 -6.07
N PHE A 79 -7.96 -0.96 -6.21
CA PHE A 79 -9.36 -1.30 -6.46
C PHE A 79 -9.64 -1.08 -7.96
N PRO A 80 -9.55 -2.13 -8.79
CA PRO A 80 -9.60 -1.99 -10.24
C PRO A 80 -10.85 -1.27 -10.72
N ARG A 81 -10.70 -0.41 -11.74
CA ARG A 81 -11.82 0.43 -12.24
C ARG A 81 -13.01 -0.41 -12.69
N ALA A 82 -12.76 -1.60 -13.22
CA ALA A 82 -13.79 -2.54 -13.68
C ALA A 82 -14.75 -2.99 -12.57
N TYR A 83 -14.28 -3.06 -11.31
CA TYR A 83 -15.06 -3.53 -10.17
C TYR A 83 -15.40 -2.40 -9.18
N TYR A 84 -15.04 -1.15 -9.49
CA TYR A 84 -15.21 -0.02 -8.58
C TYR A 84 -16.67 0.17 -8.14
N GLN A 85 -17.63 0.09 -9.07
CA GLN A 85 -19.05 0.24 -8.72
C GLN A 85 -19.52 -0.89 -7.80
N GLU A 86 -19.08 -2.13 -8.02
CA GLU A 86 -19.42 -3.25 -7.15
C GLU A 86 -18.87 -3.07 -5.73
N PHE A 87 -17.66 -2.52 -5.59
CA PHE A 87 -17.11 -2.15 -4.27
C PHE A 87 -17.95 -1.08 -3.58
N ILE A 88 -18.36 -0.04 -4.31
CA ILE A 88 -19.20 1.03 -3.76
C ILE A 88 -20.57 0.49 -3.34
N ASP A 89 -21.20 -0.33 -4.15
CA ASP A 89 -22.51 -0.90 -3.84
C ASP A 89 -22.43 -1.84 -2.63
N ALA A 90 -21.40 -2.69 -2.56
CA ALA A 90 -21.15 -3.53 -1.39
C ALA A 90 -20.92 -2.69 -0.12
N SER A 91 -20.20 -1.57 -0.21
CA SER A 91 -19.93 -0.70 0.95
C SER A 91 -21.17 0.01 1.52
N ARG A 92 -22.26 0.09 0.74
CA ARG A 92 -23.52 0.73 1.14
C ARG A 92 -24.49 -0.21 1.86
N ILE A 93 -24.18 -1.52 1.91
CA ILE A 93 -24.98 -2.50 2.63
C ILE A 93 -24.88 -2.23 4.14
N TYR A 94 -26.03 -2.15 4.81
CA TYR A 94 -26.13 -1.82 6.23
C TYR A 94 -25.76 -3.01 7.14
N ASP A 95 -26.19 -4.21 6.78
CA ASP A 95 -25.87 -5.42 7.54
C ASP A 95 -24.39 -5.80 7.34
N SER A 96 -23.64 -5.91 8.45
CA SER A 96 -22.19 -6.12 8.40
C SER A 96 -21.80 -7.47 7.78
N ASP A 97 -22.57 -8.52 8.05
CA ASP A 97 -22.29 -9.85 7.53
C ASP A 97 -22.60 -9.93 6.03
N GLU A 98 -23.68 -9.29 5.59
CA GLU A 98 -24.03 -9.17 4.18
C GLU A 98 -23.01 -8.29 3.42
N GLN A 99 -22.59 -7.17 4.01
CA GLN A 99 -21.52 -6.33 3.47
C GLN A 99 -20.22 -7.13 3.29
N ALA A 100 -19.80 -7.90 4.30
CA ALA A 100 -18.61 -8.73 4.22
C ALA A 100 -18.72 -9.81 3.13
N ARG A 101 -19.89 -10.46 3.01
CA ARG A 101 -20.16 -11.43 1.93
C ARG A 101 -20.08 -10.79 0.55
N ALA A 102 -20.69 -9.62 0.37
CA ALA A 102 -20.66 -8.89 -0.89
C ALA A 102 -19.24 -8.45 -1.27
N LEU A 103 -18.49 -7.86 -0.34
CA LEU A 103 -17.08 -7.50 -0.56
C LEU A 103 -16.22 -8.71 -0.91
N ASN A 104 -16.39 -9.84 -0.21
CA ASN A 104 -15.66 -11.07 -0.52
C ASN A 104 -16.00 -11.61 -1.92
N HIS A 105 -17.26 -11.46 -2.37
CA HIS A 105 -17.65 -11.83 -3.73
C HIS A 105 -16.90 -10.99 -4.79
N VAL A 106 -16.76 -9.67 -4.57
CA VAL A 106 -15.99 -8.80 -5.47
C VAL A 106 -14.50 -9.14 -5.43
N ILE A 107 -13.91 -9.33 -4.24
CA ILE A 107 -12.49 -9.66 -4.07
C ILE A 107 -12.11 -10.95 -4.80
N LYS A 108 -12.99 -11.96 -4.82
CA LYS A 108 -12.76 -13.23 -5.54
C LYS A 108 -12.71 -13.08 -7.07
N LYS A 109 -13.18 -11.96 -7.62
CA LYS A 109 -13.09 -11.65 -9.07
C LYS A 109 -11.76 -10.99 -9.45
N LEU A 110 -11.01 -10.49 -8.46
CA LEU A 110 -9.76 -9.78 -8.71
C LEU A 110 -8.63 -10.74 -9.11
N PRO A 111 -7.61 -10.26 -9.85
CA PRO A 111 -6.39 -11.02 -10.07
C PRO A 111 -5.70 -11.39 -8.76
N ASP A 112 -5.16 -12.61 -8.66
CA ASP A 112 -4.48 -13.10 -7.45
C ASP A 112 -3.38 -12.16 -6.95
N ALA A 113 -2.61 -11.56 -7.87
CA ALA A 113 -1.57 -10.59 -7.53
C ALA A 113 -2.12 -9.37 -6.79
N VAL A 114 -3.27 -8.85 -7.21
CA VAL A 114 -3.95 -7.72 -6.54
C VAL A 114 -4.42 -8.15 -5.16
N VAL A 115 -5.03 -9.33 -5.04
CA VAL A 115 -5.51 -9.88 -3.77
C VAL A 115 -4.36 -10.07 -2.76
N VAL A 116 -3.21 -10.56 -3.22
CA VAL A 116 -2.01 -10.71 -2.38
C VAL A 116 -1.53 -9.36 -1.86
N VAL A 117 -1.43 -8.36 -2.72
CA VAL A 117 -1.01 -7.00 -2.33
C VAL A 117 -2.02 -6.35 -1.39
N MET A 118 -3.32 -6.50 -1.63
CA MET A 118 -4.39 -6.00 -0.73
C MET A 118 -4.28 -6.63 0.66
N LYS A 119 -4.14 -7.97 0.74
CA LYS A 119 -3.97 -8.68 2.02
C LYS A 119 -2.73 -8.19 2.77
N TYR A 120 -1.61 -8.01 2.07
CA TYR A 120 -0.38 -7.52 2.66
C TYR A 120 -0.54 -6.10 3.20
N LEU A 121 -1.09 -5.19 2.40
CA LEU A 121 -1.31 -3.80 2.78
C LEU A 121 -2.27 -3.67 3.97
N PHE A 122 -3.43 -4.35 3.92
CA PHE A 122 -4.40 -4.24 5.01
C PHE A 122 -3.90 -4.88 6.29
N LYS A 123 -3.19 -6.02 6.22
CA LYS A 123 -2.55 -6.59 7.41
C LYS A 123 -1.61 -5.59 8.09
N PHE A 124 -0.87 -4.80 7.30
CA PHE A 124 -0.02 -3.75 7.82
C PHE A 124 -0.82 -2.58 8.44
N LEU A 125 -1.90 -2.14 7.81
CA LEU A 125 -2.71 -1.01 8.32
C LEU A 125 -3.54 -1.36 9.58
N PHE A 126 -3.76 -2.64 9.86
CA PHE A 126 -4.42 -3.15 11.06
C PHE A 126 -3.45 -3.68 12.13
N ALA A 127 -2.14 -3.61 11.88
CA ALA A 127 -1.10 -4.02 12.84
C ALA A 127 -0.82 -2.90 13.86
#